data_AF-A0A2D5T294-F1
#
_entry.id   AF-A0A2D5T294-F1
#
_cell.length_a   1.000
_cell.length_b   1.000
_cell.length_c   1.000
_cell.angle_alpha   90.00
_cell.angle_beta   90.00
_cell.angle_gamma   90.00
#
_symmetry.space_group_name_H-M   'P 1'
#
loop_
_entity.id
_entity.type
_entity.pdbx_description
1 polymer ?
#
loop_
_entity_poly.entity_id
_entity_poly.type
_entity_poly.pdbx_seq_one_letter_code
_entity_poly.pdbx_strand_id
1 'polypeptide(L)'
;MSRYNSQNSDIIKLYKTIRDIPVFKKLKALLADFSNEFQQSNKSENSIDFNTGLAALLVEVMRADSKIEQSELAKIAEILKTQCELDENQVKALIDKVRPMVEAALDLHQFVKEVNAKTTYEERIEVIELLWHVAFSDGHLDDHEDHIIRKISSLMYVAHVDFIAAKIRVQEVIEL
;
A
#
# COMPACT_ATOMS: atom_id res chain seq x y z
N MET A 1 62.60 -0.80 5.78
CA MET A 1 61.17 -0.59 5.47
C MET A 1 60.94 -0.45 3.96
N SER A 2 61.06 -1.52 3.14
CA SER A 2 60.87 -1.36 1.68
C SER A 2 60.24 -2.54 0.92
N ARG A 3 59.89 -3.66 1.58
CA ARG A 3 59.24 -4.80 0.90
C ARG A 3 57.72 -4.91 1.12
N TYR A 4 57.20 -4.31 2.21
CA TYR A 4 55.79 -4.40 2.59
C TYR A 4 54.85 -3.52 1.73
N ASN A 5 55.36 -2.44 1.12
CA ASN A 5 54.56 -1.53 0.29
C ASN A 5 54.48 -1.93 -1.19
N SER A 6 55.39 -2.77 -1.68
CA SER A 6 55.35 -3.26 -3.07
C SER A 6 54.32 -4.37 -3.24
N GLN A 7 54.27 -5.34 -2.32
CA GLN A 7 53.33 -6.47 -2.38
C GLN A 7 51.85 -6.05 -2.28
N ASN A 8 51.53 -5.02 -1.49
CA ASN A 8 50.16 -4.51 -1.41
C ASN A 8 49.72 -3.76 -2.68
N SER A 9 50.64 -3.07 -3.37
CA SER A 9 50.36 -2.46 -4.67
C SER A 9 50.05 -3.51 -5.73
N ASP A 10 50.78 -4.64 -5.73
CA ASP A 10 50.58 -5.72 -6.71
C ASP A 10 49.26 -6.48 -6.46
N ILE A 11 48.88 -6.69 -5.19
CA ILE A 11 47.59 -7.29 -4.83
C ILE A 11 46.42 -6.35 -5.19
N ILE A 12 46.54 -5.04 -4.96
CA ILE A 12 45.51 -4.05 -5.32
C ILE A 12 45.39 -3.92 -6.85
N LYS A 13 46.51 -3.96 -7.59
CA LYS A 13 46.50 -4.01 -9.06
C LYS A 13 45.87 -5.31 -9.56
N LEU A 14 46.16 -6.46 -8.96
CA LEU A 14 45.55 -7.74 -9.31
C LEU A 14 44.02 -7.71 -9.08
N TYR A 15 43.56 -7.15 -7.96
CA TYR A 15 42.13 -7.00 -7.65
C TYR A 15 41.41 -6.04 -8.61
N LYS A 16 42.11 -5.01 -9.10
CA LYS A 16 41.60 -4.08 -10.11
C LYS A 16 41.55 -4.72 -11.50
N THR A 17 42.56 -5.50 -11.89
CA THR A 17 42.62 -6.21 -13.17
C THR A 17 41.60 -7.35 -13.25
N ILE A 18 41.38 -8.11 -12.17
CA ILE A 18 40.37 -9.20 -12.13
C ILE A 18 38.95 -8.67 -12.34
N ARG A 19 38.65 -7.45 -11.89
CA ARG A 19 37.34 -6.80 -12.05
C ARG A 19 36.99 -6.53 -13.53
N ASP A 20 37.99 -6.33 -14.38
CA ASP A 20 37.82 -5.93 -15.79
C ASP A 20 37.89 -7.13 -16.76
N ILE A 21 38.05 -8.36 -16.27
CA ILE A 21 38.05 -9.57 -17.11
C ILE A 21 36.63 -9.77 -17.71
N PRO A 22 36.49 -10.03 -19.02
CA PRO A 22 35.20 -10.17 -19.69
C PRO A 22 34.27 -11.20 -19.03
N VAL A 23 34.82 -12.29 -18.51
CA VAL A 23 34.08 -13.31 -17.73
C VAL A 23 33.46 -12.72 -16.47
N PHE A 24 34.14 -11.83 -15.76
CA PHE A 24 33.61 -11.24 -14.52
C PHE A 24 32.54 -10.20 -14.82
N LYS A 25 32.71 -9.44 -15.91
CA LYS A 25 31.68 -8.53 -16.43
C LYS A 25 30.44 -9.30 -16.90
N LYS A 26 30.65 -10.42 -17.60
CA LYS A 26 29.57 -11.32 -18.05
C LYS A 26 28.90 -12.05 -16.89
N LEU A 27 29.65 -12.45 -15.86
CA LEU A 27 29.11 -13.02 -14.63
C LEU A 27 28.31 -11.99 -13.83
N LYS A 28 28.76 -10.73 -13.77
CA LYS A 28 27.99 -9.65 -13.16
C LYS A 28 26.74 -9.31 -13.96
N ALA A 29 26.83 -9.26 -15.28
CA ALA A 29 25.66 -9.06 -16.14
C ALA A 29 24.69 -10.23 -15.97
N LEU A 30 25.17 -11.47 -16.00
CA LEU A 30 24.38 -12.67 -15.76
C LEU A 30 23.77 -12.68 -14.35
N LEU A 31 24.50 -12.25 -13.31
CA LEU A 31 23.97 -12.12 -11.96
C LEU A 31 22.98 -10.96 -11.82
N ALA A 32 23.14 -9.87 -12.57
CA ALA A 32 22.21 -8.74 -12.60
C ALA A 32 20.95 -9.09 -13.39
N ASP A 33 21.07 -9.81 -14.49
CA ASP A 33 19.98 -10.37 -15.29
C ASP A 33 19.24 -11.44 -14.48
N PHE A 34 19.96 -12.32 -13.78
CA PHE A 34 19.38 -13.28 -12.83
C PHE A 34 18.74 -12.56 -11.64
N SER A 35 19.33 -11.47 -11.14
CA SER A 35 18.69 -10.65 -10.08
C SER A 35 17.45 -9.95 -10.61
N ASN A 36 17.43 -9.49 -11.86
CA ASN A 36 16.27 -8.90 -12.50
C ASN A 36 15.18 -9.94 -12.77
N GLU A 37 15.54 -11.15 -13.19
CA GLU A 37 14.63 -12.30 -13.28
C GLU A 37 14.10 -12.66 -11.89
N PHE A 38 14.92 -12.60 -10.84
CA PHE A 38 14.50 -12.74 -9.45
C PHE A 38 13.65 -11.55 -8.97
N GLN A 39 13.81 -10.33 -9.46
CA GLN A 39 12.93 -9.21 -9.10
C GLN A 39 11.62 -9.20 -9.90
N GLN A 40 11.62 -9.75 -11.12
CA GLN A 40 10.40 -10.03 -11.88
C GLN A 40 9.65 -11.24 -11.32
N SER A 41 10.34 -12.23 -10.75
CA SER A 41 9.74 -13.42 -10.12
C SER A 41 9.55 -13.31 -8.59
N ASN A 42 10.12 -12.28 -7.92
CA ASN A 42 9.90 -11.94 -6.50
C ASN A 42 9.22 -10.58 -6.30
N LYS A 43 8.48 -10.05 -7.28
CA LYS A 43 7.19 -9.45 -6.90
C LYS A 43 6.33 -10.65 -6.52
N SER A 44 6.33 -11.02 -5.25
CA SER A 44 5.35 -11.99 -4.77
C SER A 44 3.98 -11.51 -5.25
N GLU A 45 3.31 -12.30 -6.09
CA GLU A 45 1.91 -12.08 -6.46
C GLU A 45 0.99 -11.96 -5.23
N ASN A 46 1.50 -12.32 -4.05
CA ASN A 46 0.84 -12.29 -2.75
C ASN A 46 1.29 -11.16 -1.78
N SER A 47 2.19 -10.25 -2.16
CA SER A 47 2.46 -9.07 -1.30
C SER A 47 1.38 -8.01 -1.53
N ILE A 48 0.62 -7.70 -0.48
CA ILE A 48 -0.28 -6.56 -0.45
C ILE A 48 0.61 -5.30 -0.54
N ASP A 49 0.42 -4.50 -1.59
CA ASP A 49 1.02 -3.17 -1.68
C ASP A 49 0.06 -2.11 -1.09
N PHE A 50 0.55 -0.87 -0.94
CA PHE A 50 -0.24 0.22 -0.36
C PHE A 50 -1.60 0.40 -1.05
N ASN A 51 -1.64 0.43 -2.38
CA ASN A 51 -2.88 0.63 -3.14
C ASN A 51 -3.87 -0.52 -2.90
N THR A 52 -3.39 -1.76 -2.88
CA THR A 52 -4.19 -2.94 -2.55
C THR A 52 -4.69 -2.87 -1.11
N GLY A 53 -3.84 -2.46 -0.17
CA GLY A 53 -4.20 -2.29 1.24
C GLY A 53 -5.26 -1.23 1.45
N LEU A 54 -5.07 -0.03 0.89
CA LEU A 54 -6.03 1.07 0.99
C LEU A 54 -7.36 0.70 0.32
N ALA A 55 -7.33 0.16 -0.90
CA ALA A 55 -8.54 -0.30 -1.58
C ALA A 55 -9.27 -1.38 -0.77
N ALA A 56 -8.55 -2.29 -0.11
CA ALA A 56 -9.16 -3.32 0.73
C ALA A 56 -9.89 -2.73 1.94
N LEU A 57 -9.30 -1.72 2.60
CA LEU A 57 -9.97 -1.03 3.71
C LEU A 57 -11.22 -0.30 3.26
N LEU A 58 -11.16 0.40 2.11
CA LEU A 58 -12.30 1.10 1.53
C LEU A 58 -13.44 0.13 1.13
N VAL A 59 -13.09 -0.98 0.49
CA VAL A 59 -14.04 -2.03 0.08
C VAL A 59 -14.64 -2.75 1.29
N GLU A 60 -13.89 -2.90 2.38
CA GLU A 60 -14.43 -3.48 3.62
C GLU A 60 -15.50 -2.56 4.25
N VAL A 61 -15.33 -1.23 4.18
CA VAL A 61 -16.35 -0.28 4.64
C VAL A 61 -17.65 -0.46 3.85
N MET A 62 -17.57 -0.41 2.52
CA MET A 62 -18.71 -0.60 1.61
C MET A 62 -19.40 -1.96 1.80
N ARG A 63 -18.69 -2.99 2.28
CA ARG A 63 -19.25 -4.35 2.46
C ARG A 63 -19.80 -4.59 3.86
N ALA A 64 -19.72 -3.61 4.77
CA ALA A 64 -20.00 -3.82 6.19
C ALA A 64 -21.43 -4.35 6.47
N ASP A 65 -22.41 -3.91 5.69
CA ASP A 65 -23.82 -4.33 5.80
C ASP A 65 -24.21 -5.41 4.76
N SER A 66 -23.23 -5.95 4.01
CA SER A 66 -23.41 -6.89 2.89
C SER A 66 -24.22 -6.37 1.70
N LYS A 67 -24.50 -5.07 1.62
CA LYS A 67 -24.97 -4.40 0.40
C LYS A 67 -23.78 -3.77 -0.31
N ILE A 68 -23.96 -3.48 -1.59
CA ILE A 68 -22.97 -2.74 -2.37
C ILE A 68 -23.74 -1.59 -2.98
N GLU A 69 -23.48 -0.38 -2.51
CA GLU A 69 -24.13 0.79 -3.06
C GLU A 69 -23.30 1.41 -4.18
N GLN A 70 -23.99 1.89 -5.22
CA GLN A 70 -23.33 2.44 -6.40
C GLN A 70 -22.66 3.79 -6.10
N SER A 71 -23.21 4.55 -5.14
CA SER A 71 -22.65 5.78 -4.57
C SER A 71 -21.29 5.53 -3.92
N GLU A 72 -21.22 4.53 -3.04
CA GLU A 72 -19.99 4.15 -2.35
C GLU A 72 -18.94 3.64 -3.32
N LEU A 73 -19.33 2.76 -4.25
CA LEU A 73 -18.41 2.26 -5.26
C LEU A 73 -17.84 3.39 -6.14
N ALA A 74 -18.68 4.37 -6.50
CA ALA A 74 -18.24 5.54 -7.25
C ALA A 74 -17.27 6.39 -6.41
N LYS A 75 -17.54 6.56 -5.11
CA LYS A 75 -16.66 7.30 -4.19
C LYS A 75 -15.32 6.61 -3.99
N ILE A 76 -15.30 5.29 -3.81
CA ILE A 76 -14.07 4.48 -3.76
C ILE A 76 -13.27 4.67 -5.05
N ALA A 77 -13.93 4.59 -6.20
CA ALA A 77 -13.25 4.77 -7.48
C ALA A 77 -12.64 6.17 -7.62
N GLU A 78 -13.35 7.21 -7.18
CA GLU A 78 -12.83 8.59 -7.14
C GLU A 78 -11.58 8.70 -6.25
N ILE A 79 -11.66 8.20 -5.01
CA ILE A 79 -10.55 8.21 -4.05
C ILE A 79 -9.32 7.51 -4.63
N LEU A 80 -9.49 6.33 -5.24
CA LEU A 80 -8.38 5.59 -5.82
C LEU A 80 -7.77 6.29 -7.04
N LYS A 81 -8.57 7.00 -7.85
CA LYS A 81 -8.02 7.83 -8.94
C LYS A 81 -7.15 8.97 -8.39
N THR A 82 -7.60 9.65 -7.33
CA THR A 82 -6.91 10.84 -6.80
C THR A 82 -5.73 10.50 -5.90
N GLN A 83 -5.89 9.55 -4.96
CA GLN A 83 -4.89 9.25 -3.94
C GLN A 83 -3.82 8.27 -4.42
N CYS A 84 -4.17 7.41 -5.37
CA CYS A 84 -3.24 6.42 -5.92
C CYS A 84 -2.80 6.74 -7.36
N GLU A 85 -3.22 7.89 -7.89
CA GLU A 85 -2.92 8.35 -9.27
C GLU A 85 -3.26 7.30 -10.34
N LEU A 86 -4.37 6.58 -10.16
CA LEU A 86 -4.80 5.51 -11.05
C LEU A 86 -5.77 5.99 -12.12
N ASP A 87 -5.68 5.42 -13.32
CA ASP A 87 -6.70 5.59 -14.35
C ASP A 87 -7.94 4.70 -14.10
N GLU A 88 -9.00 4.91 -14.88
CA GLU A 88 -10.26 4.16 -14.72
C GLU A 88 -10.12 2.65 -14.88
N ASN A 89 -9.28 2.18 -15.81
CA ASN A 89 -9.07 0.76 -16.02
C ASN A 89 -8.27 0.15 -14.86
N GLN A 90 -7.28 0.88 -14.36
CA GLN A 90 -6.47 0.47 -13.20
C GLN A 90 -7.31 0.41 -11.92
N VAL A 91 -8.17 1.40 -11.68
CA VAL A 91 -9.09 1.40 -10.54
C VAL A 91 -10.05 0.22 -10.61
N LYS A 92 -10.66 -0.02 -11.77
CA LYS A 92 -11.54 -1.18 -11.96
C LYS A 92 -10.81 -2.49 -11.69
N ALA A 93 -9.63 -2.68 -12.28
CA ALA A 93 -8.83 -3.87 -12.06
C ALA A 93 -8.42 -4.05 -10.59
N LEU A 94 -8.10 -2.97 -9.89
CA LEU A 94 -7.76 -3.00 -8.47
C LEU A 94 -8.96 -3.40 -7.60
N ILE A 95 -10.14 -2.84 -7.85
CA ILE A 95 -11.36 -3.19 -7.14
C ILE A 95 -11.74 -4.65 -7.42
N ASP A 96 -11.69 -5.10 -8.67
CA ASP A 96 -12.00 -6.48 -9.06
C ASP A 96 -11.01 -7.49 -8.44
N LYS A 97 -9.74 -7.09 -8.28
CA LYS A 97 -8.73 -7.86 -7.55
C LYS A 97 -9.03 -7.94 -6.06
N VAL A 98 -9.36 -6.80 -5.44
CA VAL A 98 -9.45 -6.65 -3.98
C VAL A 98 -10.71 -7.27 -3.40
N ARG A 99 -11.87 -7.14 -4.05
CA ARG A 99 -13.14 -7.69 -3.53
C ARG A 99 -13.04 -9.17 -3.07
N PRO A 100 -12.60 -10.12 -3.92
CA PRO A 100 -12.47 -11.51 -3.49
C PRO A 100 -11.39 -11.71 -2.41
N MET A 101 -10.36 -10.86 -2.36
CA MET A 101 -9.35 -10.92 -1.31
C MET A 101 -9.93 -10.55 0.06
N VAL A 102 -10.76 -9.51 0.11
CA VAL A 102 -11.42 -9.07 1.35
C VAL A 102 -12.50 -10.07 1.76
N GLU A 103 -13.26 -10.62 0.80
CA GLU A 103 -14.24 -11.69 1.05
C GLU A 103 -13.60 -12.95 1.66
N ALA A 104 -12.41 -13.32 1.20
CA ALA A 104 -11.69 -14.51 1.67
C ALA A 104 -10.82 -14.24 2.92
N ALA A 105 -10.62 -12.98 3.31
CA ALA A 105 -9.75 -12.63 4.42
C ALA A 105 -10.38 -13.01 5.77
N LEU A 106 -9.57 -13.58 6.66
CA LEU A 106 -10.00 -13.85 8.04
C LEU A 106 -10.03 -12.58 8.89
N ASP A 107 -9.18 -11.60 8.56
CA ASP A 107 -9.08 -10.32 9.25
C ASP A 107 -8.51 -9.20 8.37
N LEU A 108 -8.51 -7.98 8.92
CA LEU A 108 -8.00 -6.77 8.26
C LEU A 108 -6.53 -6.48 8.55
N HIS A 109 -5.88 -7.25 9.44
CA HIS A 109 -4.56 -6.93 9.95
C HIS A 109 -3.52 -6.86 8.82
N GLN A 110 -3.62 -7.74 7.82
CA GLN A 110 -2.70 -7.74 6.68
C GLN A 110 -2.78 -6.46 5.85
N PHE A 111 -3.99 -5.91 5.64
CA PHE A 111 -4.19 -4.67 4.89
C PHE A 111 -3.79 -3.45 5.70
N VAL A 112 -4.23 -3.38 6.97
CA VAL A 112 -3.88 -2.29 7.88
C VAL A 112 -2.37 -2.24 8.12
N LYS A 113 -1.71 -3.39 8.25
CA LYS A 113 -0.25 -3.45 8.43
C LYS A 113 0.49 -2.82 7.25
N GLU A 114 0.07 -3.10 6.02
CA GLU A 114 0.70 -2.51 4.83
C GLU A 114 0.46 -1.00 4.78
N VAL A 115 -0.78 -0.55 5.02
CA VAL A 115 -1.11 0.89 5.02
C VAL A 115 -0.32 1.63 6.12
N ASN A 116 -0.28 1.09 7.34
CA ASN A 116 0.49 1.67 8.46
C ASN A 116 1.99 1.75 8.17
N ALA A 117 2.56 0.78 7.45
CA ALA A 117 3.97 0.73 7.13
C ALA A 117 4.40 1.83 6.14
N LYS A 118 3.43 2.45 5.45
CA LYS A 118 3.63 3.46 4.40
C LYS A 118 3.06 4.83 4.77
N THR A 119 2.53 4.98 5.98
CA THR A 119 1.88 6.20 6.45
C THR A 119 2.45 6.67 7.78
N THR A 120 2.62 7.98 7.87
CA THR A 120 2.79 8.75 9.11
C THR A 120 1.50 8.76 9.92
N TYR A 121 1.53 9.31 11.14
CA TYR A 121 0.32 9.38 11.97
C TYR A 121 -0.75 10.27 11.33
N GLU A 122 -0.32 11.40 10.77
CA GLU A 122 -1.16 12.39 10.10
C GLU A 122 -1.83 11.77 8.86
N GLU A 123 -1.07 11.07 8.02
CA GLU A 123 -1.61 10.36 6.86
C GLU A 123 -2.58 9.23 7.25
N ARG A 124 -2.44 8.63 8.44
CA ARG A 124 -3.43 7.66 8.93
C ARG A 124 -4.75 8.32 9.28
N ILE A 125 -4.73 9.53 9.82
CA ILE A 125 -5.95 10.31 10.05
C ILE A 125 -6.63 10.60 8.70
N GLU A 126 -5.85 10.99 7.69
CA GLU A 126 -6.37 11.19 6.32
C GLU A 126 -7.00 9.91 5.76
N VAL A 127 -6.37 8.74 5.96
CA VAL A 127 -6.99 7.46 5.58
C VAL A 127 -8.34 7.27 6.29
N ILE A 128 -8.45 7.57 7.58
CA ILE A 128 -9.74 7.49 8.29
C ILE A 128 -10.78 8.46 7.70
N GLU A 129 -10.39 9.65 7.25
CA GLU A 129 -11.28 10.57 6.54
C GLU A 129 -11.75 9.99 5.20
N LEU A 130 -10.86 9.34 4.44
CA LEU A 130 -11.24 8.66 3.20
C LEU A 130 -12.29 7.57 3.44
N LEU A 131 -12.17 6.81 4.53
CA LEU A 131 -13.17 5.82 4.91
C LEU A 131 -14.53 6.48 5.22
N TRP A 132 -14.53 7.61 5.94
CA TRP A 132 -15.76 8.37 6.20
C TRP A 132 -16.39 8.91 4.93
N HIS A 133 -15.60 9.41 3.98
CA HIS A 133 -16.12 9.87 2.70
C HIS A 133 -16.88 8.78 1.94
N VAL A 134 -16.44 7.52 2.05
CA VAL A 134 -17.16 6.37 1.47
C VAL A 134 -18.49 6.15 2.20
N ALA A 135 -18.45 6.02 3.53
CA ALA A 135 -19.66 5.73 4.32
C ALA A 135 -20.73 6.84 4.28
N PHE A 136 -20.34 8.10 4.03
CA PHE A 136 -21.30 9.19 3.87
C PHE A 136 -21.77 9.39 2.41
N SER A 137 -21.32 8.57 1.46
CA SER A 137 -21.48 8.85 0.03
C SER A 137 -22.93 8.75 -0.48
N ASP A 138 -23.78 8.00 0.19
CA ASP A 138 -25.22 7.87 -0.06
C ASP A 138 -26.07 8.86 0.80
N GLY A 139 -25.42 9.56 1.74
CA GLY A 139 -26.05 10.47 2.69
C GLY A 139 -26.58 9.82 3.97
N HIS A 140 -26.36 8.52 4.18
CA HIS A 140 -26.77 7.81 5.38
C HIS A 140 -25.65 6.95 5.95
N LEU A 141 -25.23 7.24 7.18
CA LEU A 141 -24.28 6.40 7.88
C LEU A 141 -25.00 5.27 8.64
N ASP A 142 -24.65 4.03 8.34
CA ASP A 142 -25.13 2.83 9.06
C ASP A 142 -24.22 2.44 10.23
N ASP A 143 -24.78 1.74 11.23
CA ASP A 143 -24.06 1.26 12.41
C ASP A 143 -22.93 0.28 12.06
N HIS A 144 -23.09 -0.53 11.01
CA HIS A 144 -22.06 -1.46 10.52
C HIS A 144 -20.84 -0.71 9.96
N GLU A 145 -21.06 0.39 9.25
CA GLU A 145 -20.02 1.25 8.69
C GLU A 145 -19.27 2.02 9.79
N ASP A 146 -19.99 2.63 10.75
CA ASP A 146 -19.32 3.27 11.90
C ASP A 146 -18.46 2.27 12.67
N HIS A 147 -18.99 1.05 12.88
CA HIS A 147 -18.29 -0.01 13.58
C HIS A 147 -17.00 -0.43 12.85
N ILE A 148 -17.06 -0.65 11.54
CA ILE A 148 -15.89 -1.10 10.77
C ILE A 148 -14.83 -0.01 10.67
N ILE A 149 -15.21 1.26 10.48
CA ILE A 149 -14.26 2.38 10.44
C ILE A 149 -13.59 2.54 11.81
N ARG A 150 -14.33 2.40 12.91
CA ARG A 150 -13.78 2.41 14.28
C ARG A 150 -12.82 1.27 14.55
N LYS A 151 -13.11 0.07 14.03
CA LYS A 151 -12.19 -1.08 14.09
C LYS A 151 -10.91 -0.76 13.34
N ILE A 152 -11.01 -0.24 12.12
CA ILE A 152 -9.85 0.14 11.30
C ILE A 152 -9.02 1.23 11.99
N SER A 153 -9.64 2.28 12.53
CA SER A 153 -8.92 3.36 13.23
C SER A 153 -8.11 2.84 14.42
N SER A 154 -8.67 1.89 15.16
CA SER A 154 -7.99 1.23 16.28
C SER A 154 -6.77 0.43 15.80
N LEU A 155 -6.91 -0.31 14.70
CA LEU A 155 -5.81 -1.07 14.08
C LEU A 155 -4.74 -0.17 13.44
N MET A 156 -5.12 1.03 13.01
CA MET A 156 -4.22 2.07 12.50
C MET A 156 -3.53 2.87 13.62
N TYR A 157 -3.85 2.58 14.88
CA TYR A 157 -3.37 3.29 16.06
C TYR A 157 -3.73 4.78 16.08
N VAL A 158 -4.87 5.15 15.48
CA VAL A 158 -5.40 6.52 15.51
C VAL A 158 -6.15 6.73 16.83
N ALA A 159 -5.82 7.81 17.54
CA ALA A 159 -6.46 8.12 18.81
C ALA A 159 -7.96 8.40 18.63
N HIS A 160 -8.76 8.08 19.65
CA HIS A 160 -10.21 8.25 19.59
C HIS A 160 -10.63 9.71 19.30
N VAL A 161 -9.91 10.69 19.86
CA VAL A 161 -10.18 12.11 19.63
C VAL A 161 -10.00 12.47 18.14
N ASP A 162 -8.94 11.98 17.52
CA ASP A 162 -8.66 12.25 16.11
C ASP A 162 -9.63 11.52 15.19
N PHE A 163 -10.05 10.31 15.56
CA PHE A 163 -11.12 9.57 14.86
C PHE A 163 -12.45 10.35 14.84
N ILE A 164 -12.86 10.90 15.99
CA ILE A 164 -14.09 11.73 16.08
C ILE A 164 -13.91 13.02 15.27
N ALA A 165 -12.76 13.67 15.38
CA ALA A 165 -12.47 14.89 14.64
C ALA A 165 -12.49 14.67 13.11
N ALA A 166 -11.94 13.56 12.63
CA ALA A 166 -12.00 13.16 11.22
C ALA A 166 -13.45 13.00 10.72
N LYS A 167 -14.30 12.32 11.51
CA LYS A 167 -15.73 12.17 11.19
C LYS A 167 -16.43 13.53 11.04
N ILE A 168 -16.22 14.43 12.00
CA ILE A 168 -16.84 15.77 11.99
C ILE A 168 -16.39 16.58 10.77
N ARG A 169 -15.09 16.59 10.46
CA ARG A 169 -14.56 17.32 9.29
C ARG A 169 -15.21 16.87 7.98
N VAL A 170 -15.35 15.56 7.78
CA VAL A 170 -15.98 15.02 6.58
C VAL A 170 -17.47 15.36 6.52
N GLN A 171 -18.17 15.23 7.64
CA GLN A 171 -19.60 15.56 7.73
C GLN A 171 -19.87 17.04 7.40
N GLU A 172 -19.06 17.96 7.93
CA GLU A 172 -19.17 19.39 7.64
C GLU A 172 -18.97 19.71 6.15
N VAL A 173 -18.08 18.99 5.46
CA VAL A 173 -17.83 19.17 4.02
C VAL A 173 -19.01 18.69 3.16
N ILE A 174 -19.73 17.65 3.60
CA ILE A 174 -20.85 17.05 2.85
C ILE A 174 -22.17 17.81 3.10
N GLU A 175 -22.33 18.44 4.27
CA GLU A 175 -23.51 19.26 4.61
C GLU A 175 -23.51 20.66 3.96
N LEU A 176 -22.43 21.06 3.28
CA LEU A 176 -22.27 22.34 2.55
C LEU A 176 -22.59 22.22 1.06
#